data_AF-A0A0E3DAJ7-F1
#
_entry.id   AF-A0A0E3DAJ7-F1
#
_cell.length_a   1.000
_cell.length_b   1.000
_cell.length_c   1.000
_cell.angle_alpha   90.00
_cell.angle_beta   90.00
_cell.angle_gamma   90.00
#
_symmetry.space_group_name_H-M   'P 1'
#
loop_
_entity.id
_entity.type
_entity.pdbx_description
1 polymer ?
#
loop_
_entity_poly.entity_id
_entity_poly.type
_entity_poly.pdbx_seq_one_letter_code
_entity_poly.pdbx_strand_id
1 'polypeptide(L)' 'MQKKLKILFLFLSISILILYLHNVLPYINLKIIFLLLKNRINIFTLCIDDDHFHPRYISSGDFNLLITELSEDFS' A
#
# COMPACT_ATOMS: atom_id res chain seq x y z
N MET A 1 25.10 13.91 -10.26
CA MET A 1 23.65 13.75 -10.54
C MET A 1 23.26 12.29 -10.81
N GLN A 2 23.96 11.57 -11.69
CA GLN A 2 23.61 10.19 -12.09
C GLN A 2 23.58 9.15 -10.95
N LYS A 3 24.49 9.22 -9.96
CA LYS A 3 24.47 8.27 -8.81
C LYS A 3 23.20 8.38 -7.97
N LYS A 4 22.68 9.60 -7.74
CA LYS A 4 21.44 9.84 -6.99
C LYS A 4 20.22 9.25 -7.71
N LEU A 5 20.18 9.41 -9.03
CA LEU A 5 19.10 8.86 -9.86
C LEU A 5 19.09 7.31 -9.84
N LYS A 6 20.26 6.68 -9.90
CA LYS A 6 20.37 5.21 -9.78
C LYS A 6 19.88 4.70 -8.42
N ILE A 7 20.24 5.39 -7.35
CA ILE A 7 19.79 5.05 -5.99
C ILE A 7 18.27 5.21 -5.89
N LEU A 8 17.70 6.30 -6.41
CA LEU A 8 16.24 6.51 -6.43
C LEU A 8 15.53 5.39 -7.20
N PHE A 9 16.05 5.01 -8.36
CA PHE A 9 15.48 3.94 -9.17
C PHE A 9 15.54 2.58 -8.45
N LEU A 10 16.64 2.29 -7.75
CA LEU A 10 16.78 1.10 -6.92
C LEU A 10 15.72 1.08 -5.80
N PHE A 11 15.55 2.19 -5.08
CA PHE A 11 14.52 2.30 -4.04
C PHE A 11 13.11 2.11 -4.59
N LEU A 12 12.80 2.73 -5.74
CA LEU A 12 11.51 2.57 -6.39
C LEU A 12 11.26 1.11 -6.79
N SER A 13 12.27 0.45 -7.34
CA SER A 13 12.18 -0.96 -7.76
C SER A 13 11.91 -1.89 -6.58
N ILE A 14 12.65 -1.70 -5.48
CA ILE A 14 12.45 -2.48 -4.25
C ILE A 14 11.06 -2.22 -3.65
N SER A 15 10.62 -0.97 -3.66
CA SER A 15 9.29 -0.60 -3.16
C SER A 15 8.17 -1.30 -3.93
N ILE A 16 8.25 -1.29 -5.27
CA ILE A 16 7.27 -1.96 -6.13
C ILE A 16 7.28 -3.48 -5.89
N LEU A 17 8.47 -4.08 -5.75
CA LEU A 17 8.60 -5.51 -5.48
C LEU A 17 7.92 -5.91 -4.15
N ILE A 18 8.12 -5.15 -3.08
CA ILE A 18 7.46 -5.41 -1.78
C ILE A 18 5.94 -5.34 -1.94
N LEU A 19 5.43 -4.30 -2.61
CA LEU A 19 3.99 -4.12 -2.82
C LEU A 19 3.38 -5.22 -3.69
N TYR A 20 4.15 -5.76 -4.64
CA TYR A 20 3.75 -6.91 -5.44
C TYR A 20 3.68 -8.19 -4.60
N LEU A 21 4.72 -8.50 -3.81
CA LEU A 21 4.76 -9.69 -2.97
C LEU A 21 3.67 -9.71 -1.89
N HIS A 22 3.24 -8.54 -1.44
CA HIS A 22 2.15 -8.37 -0.48
C HIS A 22 0.76 -8.29 -1.13
N ASN A 23 0.65 -8.46 -2.45
CA ASN A 23 -0.59 -8.31 -3.23
C ASN A 23 -1.31 -6.96 -3.03
N VAL A 24 -0.59 -5.92 -2.62
CA VAL A 24 -1.14 -4.58 -2.38
C VAL A 24 -1.17 -3.76 -3.68
N LEU A 25 -0.25 -4.04 -4.61
CA LEU A 25 -0.08 -3.29 -5.85
C LEU A 25 -1.39 -3.06 -6.65
N PRO A 26 -2.31 -4.03 -6.79
CA PRO A 26 -3.58 -3.83 -7.52
C PRO A 26 -4.54 -2.84 -6.85
N TYR A 27 -4.41 -2.64 -5.53
CA TYR A 27 -5.34 -1.86 -4.72
C TYR A 27 -4.88 -0.43 -4.48
N ILE A 28 -3.65 -0.08 -4.86
CA ILE A 28 -3.09 1.24 -4.61
C ILE A 28 -3.13 2.12 -5.86
N ASN A 29 -3.49 3.37 -5.65
CA ASN A 29 -3.35 4.47 -6.59
C ASN A 29 -2.87 5.72 -5.84
N LEU A 30 -2.61 6.82 -6.54
CA LEU A 30 -2.10 8.05 -5.89
C LEU A 30 -3.02 8.57 -4.77
N LYS A 31 -4.35 8.49 -4.95
CA LYS A 31 -5.32 8.93 -3.93
C LYS A 31 -5.21 8.05 -2.68
N ILE A 32 -5.19 6.73 -2.86
CA ILE A 32 -5.09 5.75 -1.77
C ILE A 32 -3.75 5.88 -1.05
N ILE A 33 -2.64 6.03 -1.79
CA ILE A 33 -1.31 6.26 -1.20
C ILE A 33 -1.33 7.52 -0.32
N PHE A 34 -1.92 8.61 -0.82
CA PHE A 34 -2.05 9.85 -0.07
C PHE A 34 -2.90 9.68 1.21
N LEU A 35 -4.06 9.00 1.10
CA LEU A 35 -4.94 8.73 2.24
C LEU A 35 -4.23 7.92 3.33
N LEU A 36 -3.55 6.84 2.95
CA LEU A 36 -2.81 5.99 3.87
C LEU A 36 -1.68 6.75 4.55
N LEU A 37 -0.88 7.52 3.79
CA LEU A 37 0.20 8.33 4.35
C LEU A 37 -0.31 9.42 5.30
N LYS A 38 -1.38 10.13 4.94
CA LYS A 38 -1.98 11.17 5.79
C LYS A 38 -2.44 10.58 7.13
N ASN A 39 -3.02 9.39 7.10
CA ASN A 39 -3.46 8.66 8.29
C ASN A 39 -2.36 7.85 8.97
N ARG A 40 -1.09 8.05 8.59
CA ARG A 40 0.10 7.38 9.16
C ARG A 40 0.06 5.85 9.04
N ILE A 41 -0.67 5.33 8.06
CA ILE A 41 -0.72 3.91 7.75
C ILE A 41 0.43 3.59 6.79
N ASN A 42 1.28 2.66 7.19
CA ASN A 42 2.41 2.23 6.37
C ASN A 42 1.93 1.21 5.32
N ILE A 43 2.01 1.61 4.04
CA ILE A 43 1.56 0.79 2.90
C ILE A 43 2.40 -0.50 2.80
N PHE A 44 3.69 -0.44 3.15
CA PHE A 44 4.60 -1.58 3.04
C PHE A 44 4.36 -2.66 4.10
N THR A 45 3.58 -2.39 5.15
CA THR A 45 3.20 -3.40 6.15
C THR A 45 1.89 -4.08 5.84
N LEU A 46 1.12 -3.57 4.87
CA LEU A 46 -0.12 -4.19 4.44
C LEU A 46 0.19 -5.41 3.59
N CYS A 47 -0.59 -6.47 3.75
CA CYS A 47 -0.54 -7.67 2.93
C CYS A 47 -1.96 -8.16 2.72
N ILE A 48 -2.36 -8.30 1.46
CA ILE A 48 -3.73 -8.66 1.08
C ILE A 48 -3.78 -10.11 0.65
N ASP A 49 -4.65 -10.88 1.29
CA ASP A 49 -4.85 -12.30 0.99
C ASP A 49 -6.31 -12.65 1.31
N ASP A 50 -7.05 -13.05 0.28
CA ASP A 50 -8.45 -13.47 0.39
C ASP A 50 -8.58 -14.99 0.62
N ASP A 51 -7.52 -15.75 0.36
CA ASP A 51 -7.54 -17.20 0.40
C ASP A 51 -7.15 -17.74 1.78
N HIS A 52 -6.33 -17.00 2.54
CA HIS A 52 -5.82 -17.42 3.84
C HIS A 52 -6.18 -16.44 4.96
N PHE A 53 -6.91 -16.92 5.96
CA PHE A 53 -7.10 -16.17 7.20
C PHE A 53 -5.81 -16.18 8.02
N HIS A 54 -5.14 -15.03 8.07
CA HIS A 54 -3.91 -14.85 8.83
C HIS A 54 -3.92 -13.50 9.54
N PRO A 55 -3.52 -13.40 10.83
CA PRO A 55 -3.64 -12.18 11.63
C PRO A 55 -2.77 -11.00 11.15
N ARG A 56 -1.88 -11.24 10.19
CA ARG A 56 -1.05 -10.19 9.56
C ARG A 56 -1.56 -9.76 8.20
N TYR A 57 -2.59 -10.43 7.69
CA TYR A 57 -3.17 -10.16 6.38
C TYR A 57 -4.54 -9.50 6.57
N ILE A 58 -4.93 -8.74 5.56
CA ILE A 58 -6.24 -8.12 5.47
C ILE A 58 -6.92 -8.65 4.21
N SER A 59 -8.23 -8.92 4.28
CA SER A 59 -8.97 -9.26 3.07
C SER A 59 -9.08 -8.03 2.16
N SER A 60 -9.32 -8.25 0.87
CA SER A 60 -9.60 -7.17 -0.07
C SER A 60 -10.86 -6.38 0.33
N GLY A 61 -11.86 -7.05 0.90
CA GLY A 61 -13.06 -6.43 1.45
C GLY A 61 -12.77 -5.49 2.62
N ASP A 62 -12.01 -5.95 3.61
CA ASP A 62 -11.63 -5.13 4.77
C ASP A 62 -10.72 -3.96 4.35
N PHE A 63 -9.84 -4.15 3.37
CA PHE A 63 -9.06 -3.07 2.79
C PHE A 63 -9.96 -2.00 2.15
N ASN A 64 -10.99 -2.41 1.39
CA ASN A 64 -11.94 -1.47 0.79
C ASN A 64 -12.76 -0.71 1.84
N LEU A 65 -13.16 -1.39 2.93
CA LEU A 65 -13.82 -0.73 4.06
C LEU A 65 -12.91 0.31 4.70
N LEU A 66 -11.65 -0.03 4.97
CA LEU A 66 -10.65 0.91 5.48
C LEU A 66 -10.53 2.14 4.58
N ILE A 67 -10.40 1.96 3.26
CA ILE A 67 -10.29 3.11 2.34
C ILE A 67 -11.56 3.96 2.32
N THR A 68 -12.73 3.34 2.45
CA THR A 68 -14.02 4.05 2.53
C THR A 68 -14.08 4.90 3.80
N GLU A 69 -13.82 4.30 4.96
CA GLU A 69 -13.81 5.00 6.26
C GLU A 69 -12.83 6.18 6.24
N LEU A 70 -11.60 5.93 5.78
CA LEU A 70 -10.59 6.98 5.65
C LEU A 70 -10.96 8.04 4.61
N SER A 71 -11.89 7.78 3.69
CA SER A 71 -12.36 8.77 2.71
C SER A 71 -13.51 9.62 3.25
N GLU A 72 -14.34 9.08 4.14
CA GLU A 72 -15.47 9.79 4.76
C GLU A 72 -15.03 10.81 5.81
N ASP A 73 -13.87 10.61 6.46
CA ASP A 73 -13.18 11.62 7.28
C ASP A 73 -12.83 12.93 6.51
N PHE A 74 -13.11 13.01 5.21
CA PHE A 74 -12.82 14.14 4.33
C PHE A 74 -14.06 14.85 3.78
N SER A 75 -15.27 14.38 4.10
CA SER A 75 -16.55 15.04 3.78
C SER A 75 -17.12 15.80 4.98
#